data_AF-A0A954Y688-F1
#
_entry.id   AF-A0A954Y688-F1
#
_cell.length_a   1.000
_cell.length_b   1.000
_cell.length_c   1.000
_cell.angle_alpha   90.00
_cell.angle_beta   90.00
_cell.angle_gamma   90.00
#
_symmetry.space_group_name_H-M   'P 1'
#
loop_
_entity.id
_entity.type
_entity.pdbx_description
1 polymer ?
#
loop_
_entity_poly.entity_id
_entity_poly.type
_entity_poly.pdbx_seq_one_letter_code
_entity_poly.pdbx_strand_id
1 'polypeptide(L)'
;MAAAEVNAAIVAGFANDDDWQVAFAAVESDQAATITAPRGWATLNAEGSTFVADNGNLLRGPFASTEWGAPPPLAAIQSIKDYGANAIHLYGEVFDPNYVSGVPGSGTAPGYAQSRIDQMVQMTRDEGLYLVLTIGNGGNNGSFNYDYVMDFWRLYADRYKNESHVLFEIQNEPHAWSTPYPQTVLNMEADAYTLIRSLAPDTPVLLFSIAVLGDGASAVSDLSQVSAAASIDWTKAGVAFHGYAGHQATPPAVETILNAGYPVFMTEFTAS
;
A
#
# COMPACT_ATOMS: atom_id res chain seq x y z
N MET A 1 -8.15 32.21 7.28
CA MET A 1 -8.43 30.78 7.01
C MET A 1 -7.10 30.09 7.05
N ALA A 2 -6.84 29.32 8.10
CA ALA A 2 -5.56 28.64 8.32
C ALA A 2 -5.45 27.46 7.35
N ALA A 3 -4.28 27.30 6.74
CA ALA A 3 -3.94 26.13 5.94
C ALA A 3 -3.96 24.89 6.85
N ALA A 4 -4.68 23.85 6.44
CA ALA A 4 -4.61 22.55 7.11
C ALA A 4 -3.25 21.93 6.79
N GLU A 5 -2.48 21.55 7.80
CA GLU A 5 -1.27 20.75 7.61
C GLU A 5 -1.66 19.38 7.06
N VAL A 6 -1.14 19.03 5.88
CA VAL A 6 -1.35 17.74 5.22
C VAL A 6 -0.49 16.70 5.92
N ASN A 7 -1.05 16.00 6.90
CA ASN A 7 -0.43 14.83 7.53
C ASN A 7 -0.76 13.56 6.73
N ALA A 8 -0.06 13.34 5.62
CA ALA A 8 -0.06 12.04 4.95
C ALA A 8 0.90 11.07 5.68
N ALA A 9 0.55 9.79 5.74
CA ALA A 9 1.49 8.73 6.16
C ALA A 9 2.68 8.68 5.18
N ILE A 10 3.92 8.72 5.67
CA ILE A 10 5.16 8.74 4.88
C ILE A 10 5.96 7.45 5.16
N VAL A 11 6.29 6.70 4.12
CA VAL A 11 7.13 5.47 4.12
C VAL A 11 8.49 5.82 3.50
N ALA A 12 9.47 6.27 4.31
CA ALA A 12 10.72 6.87 3.81
C ALA A 12 11.85 5.85 3.52
N GLY A 13 12.52 6.04 2.37
CA GLY A 13 13.84 5.46 2.09
C GLY A 13 14.97 6.35 2.63
N PHE A 14 15.98 5.74 3.25
CA PHE A 14 17.15 6.47 3.76
C PHE A 14 18.16 6.73 2.64
N ALA A 15 18.33 8.01 2.27
CA ALA A 15 19.53 8.50 1.60
C ALA A 15 20.17 9.58 2.49
N ASN A 16 21.47 9.45 2.75
CA ASN A 16 22.26 10.39 3.53
C ASN A 16 22.33 11.74 2.78
N ASP A 17 21.80 12.81 3.36
CA ASP A 17 22.34 14.16 3.25
C ASP A 17 21.72 15.08 4.32
N ASP A 18 22.58 15.90 4.93
CA ASP A 18 22.42 16.60 6.22
C ASP A 18 21.47 17.83 6.23
N ASP A 19 20.43 17.90 5.39
CA ASP A 19 19.68 19.17 5.20
C ASP A 19 18.17 19.15 5.50
N TRP A 20 17.67 18.18 6.28
CA TRP A 20 16.27 18.17 6.73
C TRP A 20 16.11 18.33 8.24
N GLN A 21 16.38 19.55 8.73
CA GLN A 21 15.82 20.02 10.00
C GLN A 21 14.38 20.52 9.77
N VAL A 22 13.47 19.62 9.41
CA VAL A 22 12.04 19.90 9.62
C VAL A 22 11.77 19.63 11.09
N ALA A 23 11.31 20.67 11.79
CA ALA A 23 11.02 20.61 13.22
C ALA A 23 10.07 19.44 13.51
N PHE A 24 10.60 18.37 14.09
CA PHE A 24 9.81 17.41 14.84
C PHE A 24 9.25 18.19 16.03
N ALA A 25 8.01 18.69 15.91
CA ALA A 25 7.25 19.06 17.09
C ALA A 25 7.14 17.79 17.92
N ALA A 26 7.86 17.75 19.05
CA ALA A 26 7.70 16.71 20.04
C ALA A 26 6.24 16.74 20.48
N VAL A 27 5.45 15.79 19.97
CA VAL A 27 4.18 15.45 20.61
C VAL A 27 4.58 14.91 21.97
N GLU A 28 4.24 15.67 23.02
CA GLU A 28 4.40 15.24 24.39
C GLU A 28 3.83 13.83 24.54
N SER A 29 4.62 12.95 25.14
CA SER A 29 4.27 11.54 25.30
C SER A 29 3.06 11.42 26.22
N ASP A 30 1.87 11.38 25.63
CA ASP A 30 0.78 10.62 26.23
C ASP A 30 1.29 9.19 26.41
N GLN A 31 1.08 8.64 27.61
CA GLN A 31 1.58 7.35 28.09
C GLN A 31 1.80 6.36 26.96
N ALA A 32 3.04 5.85 26.81
CA ALA A 32 3.39 4.88 25.78
C ALA A 32 2.36 3.74 25.77
N ALA A 33 1.40 3.83 24.84
CA ALA A 33 0.33 2.85 24.74
C ALA A 33 0.98 1.49 24.55
N THR A 34 0.61 0.52 25.38
CA THR A 34 1.16 -0.83 25.27
C THR A 34 0.78 -1.39 23.90
N ILE A 35 1.77 -1.55 23.03
CA ILE A 35 1.57 -2.16 21.71
C ILE A 35 1.21 -3.63 21.92
N THR A 36 0.03 -4.02 21.44
CA THR A 36 -0.41 -5.42 21.46
C THR A 36 0.03 -6.11 20.17
N ALA A 37 0.47 -7.36 20.26
CA ALA A 37 0.82 -8.21 19.12
C ALA A 37 -0.19 -9.37 19.04
N PRO A 38 -0.87 -9.59 17.90
CA PRO A 38 -0.90 -8.74 16.70
C PRO A 38 -1.47 -7.35 16.95
N ARG A 39 -1.13 -6.40 16.07
CA ARG A 39 -1.79 -5.09 16.00
C ARG A 39 -3.25 -5.25 15.62
N GLY A 40 -4.10 -4.39 16.15
CA GLY A 40 -5.49 -4.27 15.69
C GLY A 40 -5.57 -3.75 14.24
N TRP A 41 -6.77 -3.79 13.67
CA TRP A 41 -7.02 -3.28 12.32
C TRP A 41 -6.52 -1.84 12.15
N ALA A 42 -5.83 -1.56 11.05
CA ALA A 42 -5.63 -0.19 10.61
C ALA A 42 -6.99 0.39 10.20
N THR A 43 -7.32 1.58 10.69
CA THR A 43 -8.60 2.25 10.42
C THR A 43 -8.33 3.64 9.86
N LEU A 44 -9.29 4.23 9.17
CA LEU A 44 -9.16 5.65 8.82
C LEU A 44 -9.06 6.50 10.10
N ASN A 45 -8.29 7.58 10.04
CA ASN A 45 -8.32 8.62 11.05
C ASN A 45 -9.67 9.36 11.07
N ALA A 46 -9.86 10.22 12.07
CA ALA A 46 -11.10 10.97 12.25
C ALA A 46 -11.45 11.86 11.04
N GLU A 47 -10.44 12.35 10.34
CA GLU A 47 -10.58 13.18 9.14
C GLU A 47 -10.92 12.36 7.88
N GLY A 48 -10.77 11.03 7.91
CA GLY A 48 -10.93 10.17 6.74
C GLY A 48 -9.85 10.38 5.68
N SER A 49 -8.66 10.88 6.05
CA SER A 49 -7.60 11.22 5.10
C SER A 49 -6.62 10.07 4.84
N THR A 50 -6.37 9.20 5.82
CA THR A 50 -5.44 8.07 5.68
C THR A 50 -5.68 7.00 6.73
N PHE A 51 -5.04 5.84 6.57
CA PHE A 51 -5.04 4.78 7.58
C PHE A 51 -4.08 5.10 8.73
N VAL A 52 -4.58 4.93 9.95
CA VAL A 52 -3.81 4.98 11.19
C VAL A 52 -3.84 3.63 11.88
N ALA A 53 -2.86 3.42 12.72
CA ALA A 53 -2.74 2.26 13.57
C ALA A 53 -3.84 2.21 14.63
N ASP A 54 -3.95 1.06 15.29
CA ASP A 54 -4.82 0.78 16.45
C ASP A 54 -4.63 1.72 17.65
N ASN A 55 -3.54 2.49 17.67
CA ASN A 55 -3.26 3.53 18.66
C ASN A 55 -3.35 4.96 18.09
N GLY A 56 -3.91 5.13 16.90
CA GLY A 56 -4.10 6.42 16.24
C GLY A 56 -2.85 6.99 15.54
N ASN A 57 -1.69 6.34 15.66
CA ASN A 57 -0.47 6.81 14.99
C ASN A 57 -0.51 6.51 13.49
N LEU A 58 0.10 7.40 12.68
CA LEU A 58 0.35 7.13 11.26
C LEU A 58 1.16 5.84 11.07
N LEU A 59 0.86 5.12 9.98
CA LEU A 59 1.69 4.02 9.52
C LEU A 59 2.94 4.59 8.82
N ARG A 60 4.12 4.15 9.25
CA ARG A 60 5.43 4.59 8.71
C ARG A 60 6.35 3.39 8.65
N GLY A 61 7.05 3.22 7.54
CA GLY A 61 7.85 2.01 7.30
C GLY A 61 8.88 2.16 6.20
N PRO A 62 9.85 1.25 6.12
CA PRO A 62 10.59 0.93 4.90
C PRO A 62 9.85 -0.14 4.09
N PHE A 63 10.50 -0.63 3.02
CA PHE A 63 10.02 -1.79 2.27
C PHE A 63 10.90 -3.04 2.45
N ALA A 64 10.35 -4.20 2.11
CA ALA A 64 11.04 -5.46 1.92
C ALA A 64 10.50 -6.16 0.66
N SER A 65 11.19 -7.19 0.17
CA SER A 65 10.73 -7.99 -0.96
C SER A 65 10.91 -9.48 -0.69
N THR A 66 9.93 -10.28 -1.12
CA THR A 66 10.02 -11.74 -1.19
C THR A 66 9.93 -12.25 -2.62
N GLU A 67 10.11 -11.37 -3.60
CA GLU A 67 9.94 -11.70 -5.02
C GLU A 67 10.94 -12.76 -5.49
N TRP A 68 12.22 -12.67 -5.08
CA TRP A 68 13.32 -13.52 -5.58
C TRP A 68 14.18 -14.17 -4.50
N GLY A 69 14.18 -13.59 -3.30
CA GLY A 69 15.05 -14.01 -2.19
C GLY A 69 14.29 -14.40 -0.94
N ALA A 70 15.03 -14.89 0.07
CA ALA A 70 14.49 -15.04 1.41
C ALA A 70 14.09 -13.67 1.98
N PRO A 71 13.08 -13.59 2.86
CA PRO A 71 12.77 -12.35 3.55
C PRO A 71 13.97 -11.88 4.39
N PRO A 72 14.03 -10.58 4.75
CA PRO A 72 15.05 -10.08 5.68
C PRO A 72 15.07 -10.89 6.98
N PRO A 73 16.23 -11.03 7.65
CA PRO A 73 16.29 -11.68 8.94
C PRO A 73 15.47 -10.90 9.98
N LEU A 74 14.90 -11.60 10.97
CA LEU A 74 14.08 -10.99 12.03
C LEU A 74 14.74 -9.78 12.70
N ALA A 75 16.06 -9.82 12.92
CA ALA A 75 16.78 -8.70 13.51
C ALA A 75 16.69 -7.40 12.69
N ALA A 76 16.63 -7.50 11.35
CA ALA A 76 16.43 -6.34 10.48
C ALA A 76 14.99 -5.81 10.60
N ILE A 77 14.01 -6.70 10.66
CA ILE A 77 12.60 -6.35 10.91
C ILE A 77 12.44 -5.64 12.25
N GLN A 78 13.10 -6.13 13.30
CA GLN A 78 13.08 -5.51 14.63
C GLN A 78 13.73 -4.13 14.63
N SER A 79 14.85 -3.95 13.91
CA SER A 79 15.61 -2.69 13.93
C SER A 79 14.86 -1.49 13.35
N ILE A 80 13.82 -1.68 12.53
CA ILE A 80 13.05 -0.54 11.98
C ILE A 80 12.38 0.27 13.11
N LYS A 81 12.06 -0.39 14.23
CA LYS A 81 11.40 0.23 15.39
C LYS A 81 12.30 1.28 16.04
N ASP A 82 13.61 1.11 15.95
CA ASP A 82 14.60 2.09 16.44
C ASP A 82 14.57 3.40 15.64
N TYR A 83 13.98 3.37 14.43
CA TYR A 83 13.78 4.55 13.57
C TYR A 83 12.34 5.09 13.64
N GLY A 84 11.53 4.62 14.60
CA GLY A 84 10.14 5.05 14.76
C GLY A 84 9.16 4.48 13.73
N ALA A 85 9.59 3.48 12.95
CA ALA A 85 8.70 2.77 12.03
C ALA A 85 7.81 1.77 12.77
N ASN A 86 6.59 1.59 12.25
CA ASN A 86 5.58 0.67 12.78
C ASN A 86 4.91 -0.17 11.67
N ALA A 87 5.38 -0.06 10.43
CA ALA A 87 4.86 -0.77 9.27
C ALA A 87 6.01 -1.23 8.35
N ILE A 88 5.74 -2.22 7.50
CA ILE A 88 6.59 -2.63 6.39
C ILE A 88 5.74 -2.70 5.12
N HIS A 89 6.23 -2.13 4.03
CA HIS A 89 5.70 -2.39 2.69
C HIS A 89 6.38 -3.62 2.09
N LEU A 90 5.63 -4.60 1.59
CA LEU A 90 6.14 -5.85 1.04
C LEU A 90 5.70 -6.06 -0.40
N TYR A 91 6.67 -6.02 -1.31
CA TYR A 91 6.53 -6.62 -2.63
C TYR A 91 6.58 -8.14 -2.48
N GLY A 92 5.41 -8.77 -2.52
CA GLY A 92 5.24 -10.19 -2.21
C GLY A 92 5.79 -11.08 -3.32
N GLU A 93 5.30 -10.87 -4.53
CA GLU A 93 5.61 -11.61 -5.75
C GLU A 93 5.67 -10.66 -6.95
N VAL A 94 6.33 -11.09 -8.03
CA VAL A 94 6.32 -10.39 -9.32
C VAL A 94 5.32 -11.05 -10.24
N PHE A 95 4.46 -10.25 -10.86
CA PHE A 95 3.59 -10.79 -11.90
C PHE A 95 4.42 -11.29 -13.09
N ASP A 96 4.04 -12.43 -13.66
CA ASP A 96 4.60 -12.90 -14.92
C ASP A 96 3.74 -12.38 -16.08
N PRO A 97 4.29 -11.61 -17.04
CA PRO A 97 3.52 -11.08 -18.16
C PRO A 97 2.91 -12.17 -19.06
N ASN A 98 3.47 -13.39 -19.05
CA ASN A 98 2.99 -14.51 -19.86
C ASN A 98 2.03 -15.43 -19.11
N TYR A 99 1.68 -15.13 -17.86
CA TYR A 99 0.74 -15.95 -17.10
C TYR A 99 -0.66 -15.89 -17.70
N VAL A 100 -1.30 -17.06 -17.78
CA VAL A 100 -2.71 -17.22 -18.17
C VAL A 100 -3.35 -18.20 -17.19
N SER A 101 -4.46 -17.79 -16.59
CA SER A 101 -5.11 -18.60 -15.56
C SER A 101 -5.54 -19.97 -16.10
N GLY A 102 -5.20 -21.03 -15.37
CA GLY A 102 -5.57 -22.40 -15.72
C GLY A 102 -4.86 -23.00 -16.94
N VAL A 103 -3.85 -22.32 -17.52
CA VAL A 103 -3.07 -22.84 -18.65
C VAL A 103 -1.71 -23.39 -18.17
N PRO A 104 -1.48 -24.72 -18.21
CA PRO A 104 -0.21 -25.27 -17.75
C PRO A 104 0.99 -24.76 -18.55
N GLY A 105 1.98 -24.22 -17.83
CA GLY A 105 3.24 -23.73 -18.41
C GLY A 105 3.20 -22.31 -18.98
N SER A 106 2.08 -21.58 -18.87
CA SER A 106 2.04 -20.15 -19.19
C SER A 106 2.61 -19.33 -18.03
N GLY A 107 3.85 -18.89 -18.15
CA GLY A 107 4.53 -18.09 -17.12
C GLY A 107 4.60 -18.76 -15.75
N THR A 108 5.03 -17.99 -14.76
CA THR A 108 5.03 -18.34 -13.34
C THR A 108 3.67 -17.97 -12.74
N ALA A 109 2.98 -18.93 -12.12
CA ALA A 109 1.73 -18.67 -11.42
C ALA A 109 1.98 -17.97 -10.06
N PRO A 110 1.02 -17.19 -9.54
CA PRO A 110 1.10 -16.66 -8.18
C PRO A 110 1.11 -17.79 -7.14
N GLY A 111 1.66 -17.52 -5.95
CA GLY A 111 1.81 -18.49 -4.87
C GLY A 111 3.23 -19.06 -4.73
N TYR A 112 4.14 -18.77 -5.66
CA TYR A 112 5.49 -19.29 -5.64
C TYR A 112 6.33 -18.77 -4.47
N ALA A 113 5.97 -17.63 -3.87
CA ALA A 113 6.61 -17.05 -2.71
C ALA A 113 5.81 -17.25 -1.40
N GLN A 114 4.74 -18.05 -1.41
CA GLN A 114 3.80 -18.16 -0.28
C GLN A 114 4.49 -18.39 1.07
N SER A 115 5.43 -19.33 1.15
CA SER A 115 6.16 -19.62 2.41
C SER A 115 7.00 -18.45 2.92
N ARG A 116 7.47 -17.58 2.03
CA ARG A 116 8.25 -16.39 2.38
C ARG A 116 7.34 -15.24 2.82
N ILE A 117 6.18 -15.09 2.16
CA ILE A 117 5.16 -14.13 2.59
C ILE A 117 4.58 -14.55 3.94
N ASP A 118 4.33 -15.85 4.16
CA ASP A 118 3.92 -16.40 5.46
C ASP A 118 4.91 -16.02 6.56
N GLN A 119 6.21 -16.10 6.27
CA GLN A 119 7.26 -15.71 7.21
C GLN A 119 7.23 -14.21 7.51
N MET A 120 7.02 -13.34 6.49
CA MET A 120 6.87 -11.90 6.71
C MET A 120 5.63 -11.58 7.55
N VAL A 121 4.48 -12.20 7.24
CA VAL A 121 3.23 -12.04 8.01
C VAL A 121 3.44 -12.45 9.47
N GLN A 122 4.12 -13.59 9.71
CA GLN A 122 4.42 -14.05 11.08
C GLN A 122 5.33 -13.08 11.82
N MET A 123 6.45 -12.65 11.20
CA MET A 123 7.40 -11.74 11.84
C MET A 123 6.74 -10.40 12.17
N THR A 124 5.96 -9.82 11.27
CA THR A 124 5.25 -8.55 11.56
C THR A 124 4.16 -8.72 12.60
N ARG A 125 3.47 -9.87 12.62
CA ARG A 125 2.47 -10.21 13.64
C ARG A 125 3.08 -10.18 15.03
N ASP A 126 4.17 -10.95 15.21
CA ASP A 126 4.80 -11.15 16.52
C ASP A 126 5.51 -9.88 17.01
N GLU A 127 6.00 -9.04 16.10
CA GLU A 127 6.71 -7.80 16.43
C GLU A 127 5.81 -6.58 16.62
N GLY A 128 4.49 -6.73 16.42
CA GLY A 128 3.53 -5.64 16.51
C GLY A 128 3.71 -4.59 15.41
N LEU A 129 4.00 -5.03 14.19
CA LEU A 129 4.16 -4.19 13.00
C LEU A 129 3.00 -4.39 12.03
N TYR A 130 2.61 -3.34 11.31
CA TYR A 130 1.74 -3.46 10.15
C TYR A 130 2.51 -4.00 8.94
N LEU A 131 1.80 -4.62 8.00
CA LEU A 131 2.34 -5.10 6.74
C LEU A 131 1.41 -4.68 5.60
N VAL A 132 1.92 -3.93 4.63
CA VAL A 132 1.23 -3.66 3.37
C VAL A 132 1.73 -4.69 2.36
N LEU A 133 0.87 -5.59 1.89
CA LEU A 133 1.22 -6.62 0.89
C LEU A 133 0.78 -6.16 -0.50
N THR A 134 1.71 -6.16 -1.46
CA THR A 134 1.43 -5.84 -2.87
C THR A 134 2.03 -6.87 -3.82
N ILE A 135 1.62 -6.79 -5.09
CA ILE A 135 2.26 -7.45 -6.23
C ILE A 135 3.27 -6.48 -6.83
N GLY A 136 4.54 -6.87 -6.92
CA GLY A 136 5.60 -6.12 -7.61
C GLY A 136 5.64 -6.39 -9.12
N ASN A 137 6.48 -5.63 -9.84
CA ASN A 137 6.55 -5.71 -11.30
C ASN A 137 7.89 -6.26 -11.81
N GLY A 138 8.90 -6.39 -10.95
CA GLY A 138 10.26 -6.74 -11.36
C GLY A 138 10.77 -5.79 -12.46
N GLY A 139 11.08 -6.34 -13.63
CA GLY A 139 11.53 -5.55 -14.79
C GLY A 139 10.41 -4.86 -15.58
N ASN A 140 9.14 -4.96 -15.16
CA ASN A 140 7.96 -4.56 -15.93
C ASN A 140 7.11 -3.49 -15.23
N ASN A 141 7.73 -2.55 -14.49
CA ASN A 141 7.01 -1.41 -13.88
C ASN A 141 6.15 -0.68 -14.92
N GLY A 142 5.00 -0.14 -14.48
CA GLY A 142 4.05 0.51 -15.36
C GLY A 142 3.18 -0.46 -16.17
N SER A 143 3.06 -1.70 -15.71
CA SER A 143 2.31 -2.78 -16.36
C SER A 143 1.81 -3.79 -15.33
N PHE A 144 0.89 -4.65 -15.75
CA PHE A 144 0.29 -5.71 -14.95
C PHE A 144 -0.13 -6.89 -15.85
N ASN A 145 -0.41 -8.04 -15.24
CA ASN A 145 -1.12 -9.15 -15.88
C ASN A 145 -2.43 -9.40 -15.12
N TYR A 146 -3.57 -9.28 -15.81
CA TYR A 146 -4.90 -9.38 -15.19
C TYR A 146 -5.12 -10.73 -14.48
N ASP A 147 -4.87 -11.84 -15.18
CA ASP A 147 -5.05 -13.18 -14.62
C ASP A 147 -4.17 -13.40 -13.39
N TYR A 148 -2.95 -12.87 -13.41
CA TYR A 148 -2.03 -12.97 -12.29
C TYR A 148 -2.56 -12.21 -11.08
N VAL A 149 -3.01 -10.97 -11.25
CA VAL A 149 -3.59 -10.17 -10.16
C VAL A 149 -4.79 -10.89 -9.53
N MET A 150 -5.69 -11.42 -10.36
CA MET A 150 -6.89 -12.08 -9.88
C MET A 150 -6.59 -13.39 -9.13
N ASP A 151 -5.66 -14.20 -9.63
CA ASP A 151 -5.29 -15.46 -8.97
C ASP A 151 -4.42 -15.22 -7.72
N PHE A 152 -3.57 -14.19 -7.72
CA PHE A 152 -2.81 -13.76 -6.55
C PHE A 152 -3.76 -13.38 -5.42
N TRP A 153 -4.73 -12.50 -5.68
CA TRP A 153 -5.67 -12.06 -4.64
C TRP A 153 -6.64 -13.15 -4.24
N ARG A 154 -7.01 -14.07 -5.14
CA ARG A 154 -7.81 -15.24 -4.75
C ARG A 154 -7.10 -16.10 -3.70
N LEU A 155 -5.79 -16.25 -3.82
CA LEU A 155 -4.97 -16.98 -2.86
C LEU A 155 -4.74 -16.18 -1.57
N TYR A 156 -4.18 -14.97 -1.70
CA TYR A 156 -3.64 -14.25 -0.55
C TYR A 156 -4.69 -13.45 0.23
N ALA A 157 -5.78 -13.01 -0.41
CA ALA A 157 -6.87 -12.36 0.33
C ALA A 157 -7.55 -13.35 1.28
N ASP A 158 -7.90 -14.55 0.81
CA ASP A 158 -8.51 -15.58 1.68
C ASP A 158 -7.55 -16.04 2.78
N ARG A 159 -6.27 -16.17 2.45
CA ARG A 159 -5.22 -16.63 3.37
C ARG A 159 -4.99 -15.67 4.54
N TYR A 160 -4.96 -14.36 4.28
CA TYR A 160 -4.62 -13.35 5.29
C TYR A 160 -5.80 -12.49 5.75
N LYS A 161 -7.04 -12.84 5.40
CA LYS A 161 -8.26 -12.08 5.77
C LYS A 161 -8.46 -11.81 7.26
N ASN A 162 -7.83 -12.61 8.14
CA ASN A 162 -7.95 -12.48 9.59
C ASN A 162 -6.69 -11.87 10.23
N GLU A 163 -5.71 -11.46 9.43
CA GLU A 163 -4.49 -10.81 9.91
C GLU A 163 -4.74 -9.32 10.07
N SER A 164 -5.14 -8.90 11.27
CA SER A 164 -5.55 -7.52 11.53
C SER A 164 -4.45 -6.47 11.31
N HIS A 165 -3.19 -6.89 11.29
CA HIS A 165 -2.04 -6.03 10.99
C HIS A 165 -1.71 -5.95 9.49
N VAL A 166 -2.44 -6.66 8.62
CA VAL A 166 -2.18 -6.69 7.18
C VAL A 166 -3.14 -5.78 6.41
N LEU A 167 -2.59 -5.02 5.48
CA LEU A 167 -3.31 -4.24 4.47
C LEU A 167 -2.96 -4.81 3.08
N PHE A 168 -3.90 -4.75 2.15
CA PHE A 168 -3.69 -5.20 0.76
C PHE A 168 -3.57 -4.01 -0.17
N GLU A 169 -2.52 -3.96 -0.99
CA GLU A 169 -2.35 -2.99 -2.07
C GLU A 169 -2.39 -3.72 -3.40
N ILE A 170 -3.38 -3.42 -4.25
CA ILE A 170 -3.80 -4.31 -5.35
C ILE A 170 -2.66 -4.70 -6.29
N GLN A 171 -1.92 -3.72 -6.81
CA GLN A 171 -0.86 -3.94 -7.79
C GLN A 171 0.05 -2.72 -7.78
N ASN A 172 1.35 -2.94 -7.60
CA ASN A 172 2.33 -1.87 -7.73
C ASN A 172 2.34 -1.34 -9.19
N GLU A 173 2.35 -0.01 -9.34
CA GLU A 173 2.49 0.73 -10.60
C GLU A 173 1.90 0.03 -11.85
N PRO A 174 0.58 -0.20 -11.91
CA PRO A 174 -0.04 -0.98 -12.99
C PRO A 174 -0.02 -0.27 -14.34
N HIS A 175 0.34 1.02 -14.38
CA HIS A 175 0.38 1.83 -15.59
C HIS A 175 1.53 2.84 -15.58
N ALA A 176 2.22 2.94 -16.72
CA ALA A 176 3.26 3.93 -16.96
C ALA A 176 2.68 5.29 -17.40
N TRP A 177 2.72 6.36 -16.60
CA TRP A 177 3.11 6.45 -15.18
C TRP A 177 2.10 7.25 -14.34
N SER A 178 1.14 7.89 -14.98
CA SER A 178 0.22 8.85 -14.36
C SER A 178 -1.20 8.56 -14.85
N THR A 179 -2.17 9.07 -14.09
CA THR A 179 -3.56 9.16 -14.54
C THR A 179 -3.70 10.15 -15.71
N PRO A 180 -4.68 10.00 -16.61
CA PRO A 180 -5.73 8.99 -16.58
C PRO A 180 -5.23 7.61 -17.02
N TYR A 181 -5.66 6.57 -16.30
CA TYR A 181 -5.36 5.19 -16.59
C TYR A 181 -6.25 4.63 -17.71
N PRO A 182 -5.75 3.69 -18.52
CA PRO A 182 -6.56 3.03 -19.52
C PRO A 182 -7.64 2.16 -18.84
N GLN A 183 -8.77 1.96 -19.55
CA GLN A 183 -9.91 1.20 -19.02
C GLN A 183 -9.54 -0.20 -18.52
N THR A 184 -8.54 -0.85 -19.11
CA THR A 184 -8.06 -2.17 -18.68
C THR A 184 -7.52 -2.16 -17.25
N VAL A 185 -6.85 -1.09 -16.83
CA VAL A 185 -6.38 -0.93 -15.45
C VAL A 185 -7.55 -0.63 -14.53
N LEU A 186 -8.46 0.28 -14.92
CA LEU A 186 -9.66 0.59 -14.11
C LEU A 186 -10.53 -0.66 -13.87
N ASN A 187 -10.68 -1.52 -14.88
CA ASN A 187 -11.38 -2.79 -14.75
C ASN A 187 -10.65 -3.74 -13.79
N MET A 188 -9.33 -3.85 -13.90
CA MET A 188 -8.52 -4.67 -12.99
C MET A 188 -8.69 -4.22 -11.54
N GLU A 189 -8.60 -2.92 -11.26
CA GLU A 189 -8.79 -2.36 -9.90
C GLU A 189 -10.18 -2.69 -9.35
N ALA A 190 -11.23 -2.48 -10.15
CA ALA A 190 -12.61 -2.75 -9.75
C ALA A 190 -12.85 -4.25 -9.47
N ASP A 191 -12.35 -5.12 -10.35
CA ASP A 191 -12.51 -6.57 -10.24
C ASP A 191 -11.71 -7.13 -9.06
N ALA A 192 -10.45 -6.68 -8.90
CA ALA A 192 -9.60 -7.09 -7.78
C ALA A 192 -10.18 -6.63 -6.44
N TYR A 193 -10.65 -5.39 -6.33
CA TYR A 193 -11.34 -4.92 -5.13
C TYR A 193 -12.57 -5.78 -4.81
N THR A 194 -13.42 -6.05 -5.80
CA THR A 194 -14.63 -6.86 -5.63
C THR A 194 -14.29 -8.27 -5.15
N LEU A 195 -13.27 -8.88 -5.75
CA LEU A 195 -12.75 -10.18 -5.34
C LEU A 195 -12.24 -10.15 -3.90
N ILE A 196 -11.35 -9.21 -3.57
CA ILE A 196 -10.77 -9.08 -2.24
C ILE A 196 -11.86 -8.90 -1.20
N ARG A 197 -12.84 -8.01 -1.43
CA ARG A 197 -13.95 -7.79 -0.49
C ARG A 197 -14.80 -9.03 -0.27
N SER A 198 -14.97 -9.87 -1.29
CA SER A 198 -15.72 -11.13 -1.16
C SER A 198 -15.01 -12.17 -0.27
N LEU A 199 -13.68 -12.09 -0.17
CA LEU A 199 -12.85 -13.03 0.58
C LEU A 199 -12.42 -12.49 1.95
N ALA A 200 -12.15 -11.19 2.01
CA ALA A 200 -11.57 -10.44 3.12
C ALA A 200 -12.33 -9.12 3.36
N PRO A 201 -13.57 -9.19 3.90
CA PRO A 201 -14.46 -8.03 4.02
C PRO A 201 -13.98 -6.96 5.00
N ASP A 202 -13.07 -7.31 5.90
CA ASP A 202 -12.56 -6.42 6.95
C ASP A 202 -11.16 -5.85 6.67
N THR A 203 -10.43 -6.43 5.73
CA THR A 203 -9.05 -6.02 5.43
C THR A 203 -9.01 -4.67 4.69
N PRO A 204 -8.21 -3.68 5.13
CA PRO A 204 -7.98 -2.46 4.37
C PRO A 204 -7.42 -2.75 2.96
N VAL A 205 -7.93 -2.04 1.94
CA VAL A 205 -7.48 -2.19 0.54
C VAL A 205 -7.01 -0.85 -0.02
N LEU A 206 -5.80 -0.83 -0.54
CA LEU A 206 -5.20 0.28 -1.24
C LEU A 206 -5.29 0.02 -2.75
N LEU A 207 -5.80 1.00 -3.49
CA LEU A 207 -6.04 0.91 -4.93
C LEU A 207 -5.03 1.77 -5.72
N PHE A 208 -4.85 1.46 -7.00
CA PHE A 208 -4.12 2.20 -8.04
C PHE A 208 -2.59 2.22 -7.96
N SER A 209 -2.00 2.54 -6.81
CA SER A 209 -0.53 2.70 -6.66
C SER A 209 0.07 3.62 -7.74
N ILE A 210 -0.43 4.86 -7.78
CA ILE A 210 -0.11 5.84 -8.83
C ILE A 210 1.37 6.24 -8.76
N ALA A 211 2.19 5.78 -9.71
CA ALA A 211 3.63 6.05 -9.77
C ALA A 211 3.96 7.56 -9.77
N VAL A 212 3.43 8.31 -10.74
CA VAL A 212 3.68 9.75 -10.89
C VAL A 212 2.38 10.52 -10.67
N LEU A 213 2.08 10.81 -9.39
CA LEU A 213 0.90 11.58 -8.99
C LEU A 213 1.15 13.11 -9.10
N GLY A 214 1.05 13.64 -10.32
CA GLY A 214 1.19 15.08 -10.58
C GLY A 214 -0.11 15.82 -10.88
N ASP A 215 -1.20 15.10 -11.17
CA ASP A 215 -2.52 15.66 -11.51
C ASP A 215 -3.63 14.97 -10.72
N GLY A 216 -4.10 15.64 -9.67
CA GLY A 216 -5.18 15.12 -8.82
C GLY A 216 -6.55 15.08 -9.50
N ALA A 217 -6.80 15.92 -10.52
CA ALA A 217 -8.11 15.96 -11.17
C ALA A 217 -8.34 14.72 -12.05
N SER A 218 -7.31 14.30 -12.80
CA SER A 218 -7.35 13.05 -13.56
C SER A 218 -7.47 11.84 -12.62
N ALA A 219 -6.76 11.83 -11.49
CA ALA A 219 -6.88 10.77 -10.50
C ALA A 219 -8.30 10.68 -9.92
N VAL A 220 -8.93 11.80 -9.56
CA VAL A 220 -10.33 11.84 -9.10
C VAL A 220 -11.31 11.31 -10.15
N SER A 221 -11.07 11.59 -11.43
CA SER A 221 -11.89 11.05 -12.52
C SER A 221 -11.83 9.51 -12.56
N ASP A 222 -10.64 8.92 -12.49
CA ASP A 222 -10.45 7.46 -12.49
C ASP A 222 -11.02 6.81 -11.22
N LEU A 223 -10.78 7.43 -10.06
CA LEU A 223 -11.33 7.02 -8.77
C LEU A 223 -12.86 6.96 -8.79
N SER A 224 -13.51 7.95 -9.41
CA SER A 224 -14.97 7.98 -9.52
C SER A 224 -15.52 6.84 -10.38
N GLN A 225 -14.80 6.46 -11.45
CA GLN A 225 -15.19 5.37 -12.33
C GLN A 225 -15.07 4.01 -11.63
N VAL A 226 -13.94 3.75 -10.97
CA VAL A 226 -13.74 2.51 -10.20
C VAL A 226 -14.69 2.45 -9.00
N SER A 227 -14.92 3.57 -8.31
CA SER A 227 -15.90 3.68 -7.22
C SER A 227 -17.28 3.23 -7.63
N ALA A 228 -17.74 3.71 -8.80
CA ALA A 228 -19.05 3.35 -9.34
C ALA A 228 -19.11 1.88 -9.79
N ALA A 229 -18.05 1.37 -10.43
CA ALA A 229 -18.00 0.01 -10.96
C ALA A 229 -18.01 -1.07 -9.85
N ALA A 230 -17.26 -0.86 -8.78
CA ALA A 230 -17.08 -1.84 -7.70
C ALA A 230 -17.87 -1.51 -6.42
N SER A 231 -18.60 -0.39 -6.38
CA SER A 231 -19.29 0.11 -5.17
C SER A 231 -18.33 0.19 -3.97
N ILE A 232 -17.19 0.86 -4.16
CA ILE A 232 -16.10 0.91 -3.17
C ILE A 232 -16.59 1.45 -1.82
N ASP A 233 -16.41 0.66 -0.77
CA ASP A 233 -16.46 1.11 0.61
C ASP A 233 -15.13 1.79 0.98
N TRP A 234 -15.14 3.12 0.85
CA TRP A 234 -14.00 3.98 1.20
C TRP A 234 -13.73 4.05 2.70
N THR A 235 -14.62 3.58 3.59
CA THR A 235 -14.31 3.50 5.03
C THR A 235 -13.25 2.43 5.36
N LYS A 236 -13.00 1.52 4.40
CA LYS A 236 -11.98 0.47 4.45
C LYS A 236 -11.06 0.48 3.23
N ALA A 237 -11.04 1.55 2.45
CA ALA A 237 -10.21 1.66 1.26
C ALA A 237 -9.43 2.99 1.22
N GLY A 238 -8.32 3.00 0.48
CA GLY A 238 -7.51 4.19 0.26
C GLY A 238 -6.84 4.18 -1.11
N VAL A 239 -6.40 5.34 -1.57
CA VAL A 239 -5.68 5.50 -2.83
C VAL A 239 -4.19 5.38 -2.55
N ALA A 240 -3.57 4.30 -3.02
CA ALA A 240 -2.11 4.19 -3.01
C ALA A 240 -1.51 5.11 -4.07
N PHE A 241 -0.41 5.77 -3.71
CA PHE A 241 0.33 6.63 -4.62
C PHE A 241 1.81 6.64 -4.27
N HIS A 242 2.62 7.03 -5.25
CA HIS A 242 4.06 7.17 -5.12
C HIS A 242 4.47 8.65 -5.26
N GLY A 243 5.68 8.95 -4.78
CA GLY A 243 6.23 10.32 -4.76
C GLY A 243 6.94 10.77 -6.04
N TYR A 244 6.85 10.03 -7.15
CA TYR A 244 7.73 10.24 -8.31
C TYR A 244 7.39 11.49 -9.14
N ALA A 245 6.29 12.19 -8.86
CA ALA A 245 6.05 13.53 -9.38
C ALA A 245 6.90 14.61 -8.68
N GLY A 246 7.57 14.26 -7.58
CA GLY A 246 8.38 15.17 -6.76
C GLY A 246 7.56 15.86 -5.67
N HIS A 247 8.28 16.36 -4.66
CA HIS A 247 7.66 16.94 -3.46
C HIS A 247 6.89 18.24 -3.72
N GLN A 248 7.10 18.91 -4.85
CA GLN A 248 6.34 20.10 -5.22
C GLN A 248 5.01 19.78 -5.91
N ALA A 249 4.95 18.70 -6.70
CA ALA A 249 3.77 18.36 -7.50
C ALA A 249 2.84 17.36 -6.79
N THR A 250 3.40 16.45 -5.99
CA THR A 250 2.61 15.41 -5.32
C THR A 250 1.63 15.97 -4.28
N PRO A 251 2.01 16.90 -3.36
CA PRO A 251 1.08 17.38 -2.34
C PRO A 251 -0.16 18.09 -2.87
N PRO A 252 -0.09 19.00 -3.88
CA PRO A 252 -1.30 19.58 -4.47
C PRO A 252 -2.25 18.56 -5.11
N ALA A 253 -1.71 17.49 -5.71
CA ALA A 253 -2.52 16.41 -6.27
C ALA A 253 -3.19 15.58 -5.15
N VAL A 254 -2.47 15.29 -4.07
CA VAL A 254 -3.02 14.66 -2.85
C VAL A 254 -4.13 15.51 -2.23
N GLU A 255 -3.93 16.82 -2.08
CA GLU A 255 -4.96 17.73 -1.57
C GLU A 255 -6.24 17.68 -2.42
N THR A 256 -6.09 17.61 -3.74
CA THR A 256 -7.23 17.49 -4.67
C THR A 256 -8.00 16.19 -4.44
N ILE A 257 -7.32 15.06 -4.24
CA ILE A 257 -7.94 13.76 -3.97
C ILE A 257 -8.65 13.74 -2.61
N LEU A 258 -7.99 14.26 -1.57
CA LEU A 258 -8.57 14.40 -0.22
C LEU A 258 -9.81 15.28 -0.21
N ASN A 259 -9.77 16.42 -0.90
CA ASN A 259 -10.92 17.32 -1.05
C ASN A 259 -12.10 16.69 -1.80
N ALA A 260 -11.83 15.69 -2.65
CA ALA A 260 -12.85 14.90 -3.32
C ALA A 260 -13.41 13.76 -2.44
N GLY A 261 -12.90 13.59 -1.22
CA GLY A 261 -13.40 12.63 -0.23
C GLY A 261 -12.77 11.24 -0.29
N TYR A 262 -11.62 11.10 -0.95
CA TYR A 262 -10.91 9.81 -1.03
C TYR A 262 -9.69 9.80 -0.09
N PRO A 263 -9.60 8.83 0.84
CA PRO A 263 -8.40 8.65 1.67
C PRO A 263 -7.19 8.28 0.81
N VAL A 264 -5.99 8.69 1.20
CA VAL A 264 -4.74 8.40 0.46
C VAL A 264 -3.73 7.67 1.34
N PHE A 265 -2.78 6.97 0.72
CA PHE A 265 -1.68 6.28 1.40
C PHE A 265 -0.43 6.28 0.51
N MET A 266 0.69 6.85 0.96
CA MET A 266 1.96 6.79 0.23
C MET A 266 2.60 5.41 0.40
N THR A 267 2.89 4.71 -0.69
CA THR A 267 3.45 3.35 -0.64
C THR A 267 4.89 3.25 -1.15
N GLU A 268 5.35 4.22 -1.96
CA GLU A 268 6.72 4.25 -2.46
C GLU A 268 7.20 5.68 -2.79
N PHE A 269 8.39 6.05 -2.31
CA PHE A 269 9.10 7.23 -2.80
C PHE A 269 10.59 7.13 -2.48
N THR A 270 11.36 8.00 -3.13
CA THR A 270 12.74 8.32 -2.73
C THR A 270 12.91 9.83 -2.74
N ALA A 271 13.88 10.32 -1.97
CA ALA A 271 14.38 11.68 -2.17
C ALA A 271 14.99 11.78 -3.58
N SER A 272 14.69 12.88 -4.28
CA SER A 272 15.26 13.29 -5.56
C SER A 272 16.01 14.61 -5.41
#